data_AF-A0A4V1J591-F1
#
_entry.id   AF-A0A4V1J591-F1
#
_cell.length_a   1.000
_cell.length_b   1.000
_cell.length_c   1.000
_cell.angle_alpha   90.00
_cell.angle_beta   90.00
_cell.angle_gamma   90.00
#
_symmetry.space_group_name_H-M   'P 1'
#
loop_
_entity.id
_entity.type
_entity.pdbx_description
1 polymer ?
#
loop_
_entity_poly.entity_id
_entity_poly.type
_entity_poly.pdbx_seq_one_letter_code
_entity_poly.pdbx_strand_id
1 'polypeptide(L)' 'AGNVVGIGIVFSALIQGTARNPSLKGQLFSYSILGFALTEAIGLFGLMMAFLLLYAA' A
#
# COMPACT_ATOMS: atom_id res chain seq x y z
N ALA A 1 -6.18 9.13 -5.41
CA ALA A 1 -6.53 9.64 -4.06
C ALA A 1 -6.60 8.50 -3.05
N GLY A 2 -7.38 7.43 -3.29
CA GLY A 2 -7.50 6.31 -2.35
C GLY A 2 -6.21 5.52 -2.09
N ASN A 3 -5.33 5.41 -3.08
CA ASN A 3 -4.02 4.76 -2.99
C ASN A 3 -3.08 5.41 -1.95
N VAL A 4 -2.94 6.75 -1.98
CA VAL A 4 -2.07 7.48 -1.04
C VAL A 4 -2.59 7.36 0.40
N VAL A 5 -3.91 7.38 0.59
CA VAL A 5 -4.53 7.17 1.90
C VAL A 5 -4.29 5.75 2.41
N GLY A 6 -4.40 4.74 1.54
CA GLY A 6 -4.14 3.34 1.90
C GLY A 6 -2.72 3.10 2.43
N ILE A 7 -1.71 3.71 1.79
CA ILE A 7 -0.31 3.62 2.23
C ILE A 7 -0.14 4.24 3.62
N GLY A 8 -0.72 5.42 3.86
CA GLY A 8 -0.68 6.07 5.17
C GLY A 8 -1.28 5.20 6.28
N ILE A 9 -2.38 4.51 5.99
CA ILE A 9 -3.02 3.59 6.94
C ILE A 9 -2.11 2.37 7.23
N VAL A 10 -1.56 1.73 6.19
CA VAL A 10 -0.65 0.57 6.33
C VAL A 10 0.57 0.91 7.19
N PHE A 11 1.23 2.02 6.89
CA PHE A 11 2.39 2.45 7.68
C PHE A 11 2.03 2.90 9.10
N SER A 12 0.86 3.53 9.30
CA SER A 12 0.39 3.86 10.66
C SER A 12 0.16 2.60 11.51
N ALA A 13 -0.40 1.54 10.91
CA ALA A 13 -0.64 0.26 11.56
C ALA A 13 0.68 -0.47 11.87
N LEU A 14 1.67 -0.37 10.98
CA LEU A 14 3.02 -0.88 11.23
C LEU A 14 3.67 -0.20 12.45
N ILE A 15 3.60 1.13 12.52
CA ILE A 15 4.19 1.89 13.64
C ILE A 15 3.51 1.52 14.95
N GLN A 16 2.17 1.46 14.97
CA GLN A 16 1.41 1.07 16.16
C GLN A 16 1.68 -0.39 16.58
N GLY A 17 1.76 -1.32 15.63
CA GLY A 17 2.06 -2.72 15.90
C GLY A 17 3.49 -2.93 16.41
N THR A 18 4.45 -2.22 15.82
CA THR A 18 5.87 -2.25 16.26
C THR A 18 6.04 -1.59 17.63
N ALA A 19 5.30 -0.52 17.92
CA ALA A 19 5.32 0.14 19.23
C ALA A 19 4.77 -0.77 20.34
N ARG A 20 3.80 -1.64 20.04
CA ARG A 20 3.26 -2.62 21.00
C ARG A 20 4.18 -3.82 21.21
N ASN A 21 4.80 -4.33 20.15
CA ASN A 21 5.70 -5.48 20.25
C ASN A 21 6.88 -5.34 19.26
N PRO A 22 8.01 -4.77 19.71
CA PRO A 22 9.16 -4.51 18.83
C PRO A 22 9.88 -5.80 18.38
N SER A 23 9.72 -6.92 19.09
CA SER A 23 10.29 -8.22 18.72
C SER A 23 9.74 -8.78 17.39
N LEU A 24 8.49 -8.44 17.06
CA LEU A 24 7.82 -8.90 15.84
C LEU A 24 8.03 -7.97 14.64
N LYS A 25 8.87 -6.92 14.78
CA LYS A 25 9.11 -5.89 13.76
C LYS A 25 9.42 -6.49 12.38
N GLY A 26 10.25 -7.53 12.29
CA GLY A 26 10.62 -8.14 11.01
C GLY A 26 9.43 -8.72 10.26
N GLN A 27 8.57 -9.46 10.96
CA GLN A 27 7.38 -10.07 10.38
C GLN A 27 6.31 -9.02 10.03
N LEU A 28 6.09 -8.05 10.93
CA LEU A 28 5.17 -6.94 10.65
C LEU A 28 5.62 -6.10 9.46
N PHE A 29 6.93 -5.89 9.30
CA PHE A 29 7.48 -5.16 8.15
C PHE A 29 7.22 -5.91 6.84
N SER A 30 7.44 -7.24 6.79
CA SER A 30 7.09 -8.05 5.62
C SER A 30 5.59 -7.96 5.26
N TYR A 31 4.70 -8.01 6.24
CA TYR A 31 3.27 -7.84 6.00
C TYR A 31 2.89 -6.42 5.53
N SER A 32 3.60 -5.42 6.03
CA SER A 32 3.37 -4.02 5.62
C SER A 32 3.81 -3.77 4.19
N ILE A 33 4.93 -4.37 3.76
CA ILE A 33 5.39 -4.32 2.37
C ILE A 33 4.40 -5.03 1.44
N LEU A 34 3.83 -6.16 1.86
CA LEU A 34 2.77 -6.83 1.12
C LEU A 34 1.55 -5.89 0.96
N GLY A 35 1.08 -5.28 2.06
CA GLY A 35 -0.05 -4.34 2.03
C GLY A 35 0.22 -3.08 1.19
N PHE A 36 1.46 -2.58 1.20
CA PHE A 36 1.91 -1.51 0.34
C PHE A 36 1.85 -1.91 -1.14
N ALA A 37 2.41 -3.07 -1.49
CA ALA A 37 2.42 -3.58 -2.86
C ALA A 37 1.00 -3.77 -3.42
N LEU A 38 0.05 -4.28 -2.62
CA LEU A 38 -1.36 -4.39 -3.03
C LEU A 38 -2.00 -3.01 -3.26
N THR A 39 -1.75 -2.04 -2.37
CA THR A 39 -2.30 -0.69 -2.51
C THR A 39 -1.78 0.00 -3.77
N GLU A 40 -0.49 -0.13 -4.06
CA GLU A 40 0.13 0.39 -5.28
C GLU A 40 -0.37 -0.32 -6.54
N ALA A 41 -0.55 -1.65 -6.51
CA ALA A 41 -1.08 -2.41 -7.65
C ALA A 41 -2.46 -1.90 -8.09
N ILE A 42 -3.34 -1.57 -7.14
CA ILE A 42 -4.67 -0.99 -7.45
C ILE A 42 -4.52 0.43 -8.03
N GLY A 43 -3.60 1.24 -7.50
CA GLY A 43 -3.30 2.57 -8.03
C GLY A 43 -2.78 2.54 -9.47
N LEU A 44 -1.83 1.66 -9.75
CA LEU A 44 -1.26 1.44 -11.09
C LEU A 44 -2.29 0.86 -12.06
N PHE A 45 -3.18 -0.02 -11.60
CA PHE A 45 -4.28 -0.52 -12.43
C PHE A 45 -5.22 0.61 -12.88
N GLY A 46 -5.55 1.54 -11.98
CA GLY A 46 -6.33 2.73 -12.34
C GLY A 46 -5.62 3.62 -13.36
N LEU A 47 -4.29 3.80 -13.22
CA LEU A 47 -3.48 4.56 -14.18
C LEU A 47 -3.41 3.86 -15.55
N MET A 48 -3.28 2.54 -15.57
CA MET A 48 -3.31 1.74 -16.78
C MET A 48 -4.63 1.93 -17.53
N MET A 49 -5.77 1.86 -16.83
CA MET A 49 -7.09 2.12 -17.42
C MET A 49 -7.20 3.55 -17.95
N ALA A 50 -6.67 4.54 -17.22
CA ALA A 50 -6.65 5.93 -17.67
C ALA A 50 -5.87 6.10 -18.98
N PHE A 51 -4.69 5.47 -19.12
CA PHE A 51 -3.94 5.50 -20.38
C PHE A 51 -4.62 4.73 -21.51
N LEU A 52 -5.27 3.61 -21.20
CA LEU A 52 -6.08 2.86 -22.17
C LEU A 52 -7.19 3.75 -22.75
N LEU A 53 -7.91 4.48 -21.88
CA LEU A 53 -8.97 5.41 -22.32
C LEU A 53 -8.43 6.65 -23.05
N LEU A 54 -7.23 7.12 -22.72
CA LEU A 54 -6.66 8.33 -23.35
C LEU A 54 -6.08 8.07 -24.74
N TYR A 55 -5.52 6.87 -24.98
CA TYR A 55 -4.77 6.58 -26.20
C TYR A 55 -5.39 5.50 -27.09
N ALA A 56 -6.32 4.67 -26.59
CA ALA A 56 -6.93 3.59 -27.37
C ALA A 56 -8.41 3.81 -27.71
N ALA A 57 -9.07 4.81 -27.12
CA ALA A 57 -10.38 5.30 -27.54
C ALA A 57 -10.22 6.48 -28.52
#